data_AF-A0A5M3XZG3-F1
#
_entry.id   AF-A0A5M3XZG3-F1
#
_cell.length_a   1.000
_cell.length_b   1.000
_cell.length_c   1.000
_cell.angle_alpha   90.00
_cell.angle_beta   90.00
_cell.angle_gamma   90.00
#
_symmetry.space_group_name_H-M   'P 1'
#
loop_
_entity.id
_entity.type
_entity.pdbx_description
1 polymer ?
#
loop_
_entity_poly.entity_id
_entity_poly.type
_entity_poly.pdbx_seq_one_letter_code
_entity_poly.pdbx_strand_id
1 'polypeptide(L)'
;MVLWGEGPGAILPPVTDEQLTDFVVEDLETFWRPSLDHPEWWLRDIWVDLGLLTLARATVTLRTGKLITKREALDVLDQLGAPSEVVEDTRRRRYGDAAPVSDQWLARRADLTLAFLGPAIETTLKRQL
;
A
#
# COMPACT_ATOMS: atom_id res chain seq x y z
N MET A 1 -15.77 13.38 11.68
CA MET A 1 -16.63 14.56 11.92
C MET A 1 -17.86 14.43 11.03
N VAL A 2 -19.05 14.62 11.58
CA VAL A 2 -20.30 14.65 10.80
C VAL A 2 -20.54 16.09 10.38
N LEU A 3 -20.60 16.33 9.07
CA LEU A 3 -20.87 17.67 8.52
C LEU A 3 -22.37 17.97 8.52
N TRP A 4 -23.20 16.95 8.28
CA TRP A 4 -24.66 17.03 8.28
C TRP A 4 -25.28 15.63 8.41
N GLY A 5 -26.48 15.52 9.00
CA GLY A 5 -27.23 14.26 9.15
C GLY A 5 -26.77 13.39 10.32
N GLU A 6 -27.16 12.11 10.29
CA GLU A 6 -26.73 11.10 11.27
C GLU A 6 -25.29 10.63 11.00
N GLY A 7 -24.60 10.18 12.04
CA GLY A 7 -23.25 9.65 11.89
C GLY A 7 -23.20 8.32 11.15
N PRO A 8 -22.08 7.96 10.49
CA PRO A 8 -21.98 6.71 9.74
C PRO A 8 -22.36 5.46 10.54
N GLY A 9 -22.03 5.39 11.84
CA GLY A 9 -22.37 4.25 12.70
C GLY A 9 -23.86 4.13 13.07
N ALA A 10 -24.69 5.13 12.77
CA ALA A 10 -26.15 5.04 12.89
C ALA A 10 -26.80 4.52 11.60
N ILE A 11 -26.10 4.63 10.47
CA ILE A 11 -26.63 4.32 9.13
C ILE A 11 -26.09 2.98 8.62
N LEU A 12 -24.81 2.71 8.86
CA LEU A 12 -24.12 1.52 8.35
C LEU A 12 -23.97 0.48 9.46
N PRO A 13 -24.22 -0.80 9.16
CA PRO A 13 -23.87 -1.87 10.09
C PRO A 13 -22.36 -1.88 10.33
N PRO A 14 -21.91 -2.34 11.52
CA PRO A 14 -20.50 -2.55 11.76
C PRO A 14 -19.94 -3.60 10.80
N VAL A 15 -18.73 -3.35 10.31
CA VAL A 15 -17.94 -4.35 9.56
C VAL A 15 -17.30 -5.29 10.57
N THR A 16 -17.46 -6.59 10.40
CA THR A 16 -16.81 -7.58 11.27
C THR A 16 -15.33 -7.74 10.91
N ASP A 17 -14.54 -8.25 11.85
CA ASP A 17 -13.12 -8.54 11.61
C ASP A 17 -12.93 -9.55 10.46
N GLU A 18 -13.85 -10.51 10.32
CA GLU A 18 -13.89 -11.48 9.22
C GLU A 18 -14.13 -10.79 7.87
N GLN A 19 -15.18 -9.95 7.77
CA GLN A 19 -15.46 -9.20 6.54
C GLN A 19 -14.30 -8.27 6.13
N LEU A 20 -13.64 -7.65 7.12
CA LEU A 20 -12.48 -6.81 6.86
C LEU A 20 -11.28 -7.64 6.36
N THR A 21 -11.04 -8.80 6.97
CA THR A 21 -9.96 -9.71 6.59
C THR A 21 -10.17 -10.24 5.17
N ASP A 22 -11.37 -10.76 4.89
CA ASP A 22 -11.75 -11.30 3.58
C ASP A 22 -11.58 -10.24 2.50
N PHE A 23 -12.07 -9.02 2.72
CA PHE A 23 -11.92 -7.93 1.78
C PHE A 23 -10.45 -7.61 1.48
N VAL A 24 -9.60 -7.53 2.50
CA VAL A 24 -8.18 -7.18 2.30
C VAL A 24 -7.43 -8.30 1.57
N VAL A 25 -7.74 -9.57 1.86
CA VAL A 25 -7.17 -10.71 1.14
C VAL A 25 -7.62 -10.71 -0.32
N GLU A 26 -8.92 -10.54 -0.58
CA GLU A 26 -9.48 -10.49 -1.92
C GLU A 26 -8.91 -9.32 -2.74
N ASP A 27 -8.78 -8.12 -2.16
CA ASP A 27 -8.21 -6.95 -2.84
C ASP A 27 -6.73 -7.18 -3.22
N LEU A 28 -5.95 -7.78 -2.31
CA LEU A 28 -4.56 -8.13 -2.60
C LEU A 28 -4.44 -9.20 -3.70
N GLU A 29 -5.29 -10.21 -3.67
CA GLU A 29 -5.26 -11.34 -4.60
C GLU A 29 -5.78 -10.98 -5.99
N THR A 30 -6.86 -10.22 -6.07
CA THR A 30 -7.63 -10.00 -7.32
C THR A 30 -7.32 -8.68 -7.99
N PHE A 31 -6.82 -7.68 -7.26
CA PHE A 31 -6.49 -6.37 -7.82
C PHE A 31 -4.99 -6.09 -7.78
N TRP A 32 -4.37 -6.09 -6.59
CA TRP A 32 -2.98 -5.65 -6.46
C TRP A 32 -1.98 -6.62 -7.07
N ARG A 33 -2.16 -7.92 -6.84
CA ARG A 33 -1.28 -8.94 -7.40
C ARG A 33 -1.31 -8.95 -8.94
N PRO A 34 -2.48 -8.95 -9.62
CA PRO A 34 -2.54 -8.82 -11.08
C PRO A 34 -2.00 -7.48 -11.60
N SER A 35 -2.11 -6.39 -10.82
CA SER A 35 -1.56 -5.09 -11.23
C SER A 35 -0.03 -5.08 -11.37
N LEU A 36 0.68 -6.08 -10.84
CA LEU A 36 2.12 -6.23 -11.02
C LEU A 36 2.50 -6.65 -12.44
N ASP A 37 1.57 -7.23 -13.21
CA ASP A 37 1.79 -7.65 -14.61
C ASP A 37 1.73 -6.48 -15.61
N HIS A 38 1.55 -5.24 -15.11
CA HIS A 38 1.48 -4.01 -15.89
C HIS A 38 2.66 -3.07 -15.60
N PRO A 39 3.90 -3.43 -15.97
CA PRO A 39 5.12 -2.69 -15.59
C PRO A 39 5.11 -1.21 -16.01
N GLU A 40 4.40 -0.86 -17.08
CA GLU A 40 4.25 0.51 -17.57
C GLU A 40 3.53 1.44 -16.58
N TRP A 41 2.69 0.91 -15.71
CA TRP A 41 2.01 1.69 -14.67
C TRP A 41 2.97 2.16 -13.60
N TRP A 42 3.97 1.33 -13.27
CA TRP A 42 4.93 1.54 -12.19
C TRP A 42 5.97 2.62 -12.49
N LEU A 43 6.01 3.12 -13.73
CA LEU A 43 6.74 4.34 -14.09
C LEU A 43 6.10 5.60 -13.50
N ARG A 44 4.82 5.55 -13.07
CA ARG A 44 4.08 6.70 -12.55
C ARG A 44 4.10 6.73 -11.02
N ASP A 45 4.29 7.92 -10.45
CA ASP A 45 4.40 8.13 -8.98
C ASP A 45 3.22 7.49 -8.23
N ILE A 46 2.01 7.64 -8.77
CA ILE A 46 0.79 7.16 -8.13
C ILE A 46 0.78 5.65 -7.91
N TRP A 47 1.33 4.85 -8.83
CA TRP A 47 1.33 3.40 -8.70
C TRP A 47 2.37 2.92 -7.69
N VAL A 48 3.57 3.53 -7.70
CA VAL A 48 4.62 3.26 -6.71
C VAL A 48 4.13 3.60 -5.31
N ASP A 49 3.62 4.82 -5.12
CA ASP A 49 3.12 5.30 -3.84
C ASP A 49 1.96 4.43 -3.33
N LEU A 50 0.95 4.18 -4.17
CA LEU A 50 -0.23 3.43 -3.74
C LEU A 50 0.12 1.97 -3.49
N GLY A 51 0.88 1.29 -4.35
CA GLY A 51 1.23 -0.12 -4.16
C GLY A 51 1.98 -0.36 -2.85
N LEU A 52 3.01 0.46 -2.57
CA LEU A 52 3.78 0.36 -1.34
C LEU A 52 2.93 0.66 -0.10
N LEU A 53 2.20 1.77 -0.10
CA LEU A 53 1.39 2.16 1.05
C LEU A 53 0.22 1.19 1.30
N THR A 54 -0.38 0.65 0.25
CA THR A 54 -1.47 -0.32 0.36
C THR A 54 -0.96 -1.62 0.95
N LEU A 55 0.16 -2.16 0.45
CA LEU A 55 0.76 -3.37 1.03
C LEU A 55 1.01 -3.20 2.54
N ALA A 56 1.73 -2.14 2.94
CA ALA A 56 2.07 -1.94 4.35
C ALA A 56 0.83 -1.78 5.24
N ARG A 57 -0.20 -1.07 4.75
CA ARG A 57 -1.47 -0.92 5.48
C ARG A 57 -2.22 -2.24 5.55
N ALA A 58 -2.31 -2.99 4.46
CA ALA A 58 -2.95 -4.30 4.43
C ALA A 58 -2.27 -5.26 5.41
N THR A 59 -0.94 -5.33 5.43
CA THR A 59 -0.18 -6.17 6.37
C THR A 59 -0.50 -5.82 7.83
N VAL A 60 -0.59 -4.54 8.19
CA VAL A 60 -0.92 -4.15 9.57
C VAL A 60 -2.39 -4.38 9.90
N THR A 61 -3.31 -4.09 8.96
CA THR A 61 -4.74 -4.35 9.13
C THR A 61 -4.99 -5.83 9.37
N LEU A 62 -4.44 -6.73 8.54
CA LEU A 62 -4.59 -8.18 8.72
C LEU A 62 -4.01 -8.67 10.05
N ARG A 63 -2.92 -8.08 10.53
CA ARG A 63 -2.29 -8.48 11.80
C ARG A 63 -3.04 -7.97 13.04
N THR A 64 -3.71 -6.84 12.96
CA THR A 64 -4.14 -6.08 14.16
C THR A 64 -5.59 -5.59 14.14
N GLY A 65 -6.29 -5.71 13.01
CA GLY A 65 -7.60 -5.07 12.79
C GLY A 65 -7.56 -3.55 12.72
N LYS A 66 -6.38 -2.91 12.78
CA LYS A 66 -6.23 -1.45 12.84
C LYS A 66 -5.71 -0.89 11.53
N LEU A 67 -6.34 0.21 11.11
CA LEU A 67 -5.90 0.99 9.97
C LEU A 67 -4.89 2.06 10.42
N ILE A 68 -3.68 2.00 9.88
CA ILE A 68 -2.64 3.00 10.12
C ILE A 68 -2.68 4.14 9.10
N THR A 69 -2.05 5.26 9.43
CA THR A 69 -1.87 6.40 8.52
C THR A 69 -0.89 6.06 7.40
N LYS A 70 -0.92 6.86 6.32
CA LYS A 70 0.06 6.74 5.22
C LYS A 70 1.50 7.04 5.68
N ARG A 71 1.67 7.87 6.71
CA ARG A 71 3.01 8.18 7.25
C ARG A 71 3.57 7.00 8.02
N GLU A 72 2.79 6.42 8.93
CA GLU A 72 3.18 5.21 9.67
C GLU A 72 3.45 4.03 8.73
N ALA A 73 2.70 3.92 7.62
CA ALA A 73 2.93 2.89 6.61
C ALA A 73 4.33 2.98 5.97
N LEU A 74 4.91 4.18 5.84
CA LEU A 74 6.30 4.32 5.36
C LEU A 74 7.30 3.69 6.33
N ASP A 75 7.08 3.84 7.64
CA ASP A 75 7.97 3.25 8.66
C ASP A 75 7.78 1.73 8.77
N VAL A 76 6.60 1.22 8.42
CA VAL A 76 6.34 -0.23 8.28
C VAL A 76 7.06 -0.82 7.07
N LEU A 77 7.15 -0.10 5.95
CA LEU A 77 7.84 -0.58 4.75
C LEU A 77 9.31 -0.90 5.01
N ASP A 78 10.00 -0.11 5.84
CA ASP A 78 11.37 -0.39 6.25
C ASP A 78 11.47 -1.74 6.99
N GLN A 79 10.51 -2.05 7.86
CA GLN A 79 10.45 -3.32 8.60
C GLN A 79 10.12 -4.51 7.69
N LEU A 80 9.40 -4.27 6.59
CA LEU A 80 9.08 -5.28 5.57
C LEU A 80 10.24 -5.51 4.58
N GLY A 81 11.32 -4.73 4.68
CA GLY A 81 12.49 -4.85 3.79
C GLY A 81 12.28 -4.17 2.44
N ALA A 82 11.43 -3.13 2.38
CA ALA A 82 11.26 -2.36 1.16
C ALA A 82 12.57 -1.65 0.75
N PRO A 83 12.79 -1.40 -0.55
CA PRO A 83 13.97 -0.66 -1.02
C PRO A 83 13.99 0.75 -0.44
N SER A 84 14.96 1.05 0.43
CA SER A 84 15.03 2.31 1.18
C SER A 84 15.08 3.53 0.26
N GLU A 85 15.74 3.44 -0.89
CA GLU A 85 15.78 4.53 -1.87
C GLU A 85 14.40 4.87 -2.45
N VAL A 86 13.50 3.89 -2.59
CA VAL A 86 12.14 4.09 -3.07
C VAL A 86 11.23 4.60 -1.96
N VAL A 87 11.41 4.12 -0.72
CA VAL A 87 10.67 4.61 0.46
C VAL A 87 10.99 6.09 0.70
N GLU A 88 12.27 6.46 0.65
CA GLU A 88 12.70 7.85 0.86
C GLU A 88 12.27 8.76 -0.30
N ASP A 89 12.30 8.26 -1.53
CA ASP A 89 11.74 8.97 -2.68
C ASP A 89 10.24 9.26 -2.47
N THR A 90 9.47 8.27 -2.03
CA THR A 90 8.05 8.41 -1.68
C THR A 90 7.83 9.41 -0.54
N ARG A 91 8.66 9.34 0.51
CA ARG A 91 8.61 10.27 1.65
C ARG A 91 8.82 11.71 1.19
N ARG A 92 9.84 11.96 0.35
CA ARG A 92 10.14 13.29 -0.21
C ARG A 92 8.98 13.82 -1.05
N ARG A 93 8.48 13.06 -2.02
CA ARG A 93 7.35 13.52 -2.87
C ARG A 93 6.09 13.84 -2.09
N ARG A 94 5.84 13.09 -1.01
CA ARG A 94 4.57 13.15 -0.28
C ARG A 94 4.56 14.14 0.87
N TYR A 95 5.71 14.39 1.48
CA TYR A 95 5.83 15.17 2.72
C TYR A 95 6.98 16.16 2.76
N GLY A 96 7.86 16.16 1.76
CA GLY A 96 8.96 17.10 1.64
C GLY A 96 8.93 17.81 0.29
N ASP A 97 10.12 18.20 -0.19
CA ASP A 97 10.27 18.84 -1.48
C ASP A 97 10.44 17.79 -2.58
N ALA A 98 9.44 17.72 -3.47
CA ALA A 98 9.53 16.92 -4.68
C ALA A 98 10.53 17.57 -5.64
N ALA A 99 11.63 16.88 -5.94
CA ALA A 99 12.56 17.28 -6.99
C ALA A 99 12.17 16.60 -8.31
N PRO A 100 12.46 17.23 -9.47
CA PRO A 100 12.39 16.54 -10.76
C PRO A 100 13.24 15.27 -10.73
N VAL A 101 12.69 14.19 -11.26
CA VAL A 101 13.38 12.89 -11.36
C VAL A 101 13.71 12.57 -12.81
N SER A 102 14.82 11.88 -13.03
CA SER A 102 15.22 11.44 -14.36
C SER A 102 14.44 10.21 -14.82
N ASP A 103 14.31 10.01 -16.13
CA ASP A 103 13.70 8.79 -16.69
C ASP A 103 14.43 7.51 -16.24
N GLN A 104 15.74 7.60 -16.05
CA GLN A 104 16.55 6.51 -15.50
C GLN A 104 16.11 6.14 -14.07
N TRP A 105 15.81 7.14 -13.24
CA TRP A 105 15.27 6.89 -11.90
C TRP A 105 13.86 6.31 -11.94
N LEU A 106 13.00 6.80 -12.84
CA LEU A 106 11.65 6.27 -13.02
C LEU A 106 11.66 4.77 -13.37
N ALA A 107 12.55 4.36 -14.27
CA ALA A 107 12.73 2.94 -14.59
C ALA A 107 13.26 2.14 -13.38
N ARG A 108 14.34 2.61 -12.75
CA ARG A 108 14.96 1.93 -11.60
C ARG A 108 13.97 1.74 -10.44
N ARG A 109 13.22 2.78 -10.08
CA ARG A 109 12.27 2.68 -8.96
C ARG A 109 11.13 1.71 -9.29
N ALA A 110 10.69 1.65 -10.55
CA ALA A 110 9.64 0.75 -10.98
C ALA A 110 10.09 -0.70 -10.81
N ASP A 111 11.29 -1.03 -11.30
CA ASP A 111 11.89 -2.36 -11.17
C ASP A 111 12.05 -2.78 -9.70
N LEU A 112 12.56 -1.88 -8.86
CA LEU A 112 12.72 -2.13 -7.42
C LEU A 112 11.38 -2.33 -6.71
N THR A 113 10.37 -1.55 -7.07
CA THR A 113 9.04 -1.64 -6.49
C THR A 113 8.39 -2.97 -6.85
N LEU A 114 8.43 -3.36 -8.13
CA LEU A 114 7.88 -4.63 -8.62
C LEU A 114 8.60 -5.84 -8.00
N ALA A 115 9.93 -5.80 -7.96
CA ALA A 115 10.75 -6.85 -7.37
C ALA A 115 10.45 -7.05 -5.87
N PHE A 116 10.07 -5.98 -5.16
CA PHE A 116 9.67 -6.04 -3.77
C PHE A 116 8.21 -6.48 -3.59
N LEU A 117 7.26 -5.87 -4.31
CA LEU A 117 5.83 -6.06 -4.08
C LEU A 117 5.36 -7.48 -4.38
N GLY A 118 5.86 -8.13 -5.43
CA GLY A 118 5.45 -9.50 -5.78
C GLY A 118 5.64 -10.49 -4.63
N PRO A 119 6.87 -10.72 -4.17
CA PRO A 119 7.14 -11.61 -3.04
C PRO A 119 6.46 -11.15 -1.74
N ALA A 120 6.32 -9.83 -1.52
CA ALA A 120 5.75 -9.30 -0.28
C ALA A 120 4.22 -9.47 -0.21
N ILE A 121 3.50 -9.32 -1.32
CA ILE A 121 2.07 -9.63 -1.43
C ILE A 121 1.86 -11.14 -1.19
N GLU A 122 2.62 -11.99 -1.87
CA GLU A 122 2.57 -13.46 -1.68
C GLU A 122 2.83 -13.86 -0.22
N THR A 123 3.81 -13.24 0.43
CA THR A 123 4.11 -13.50 1.84
C THR A 123 2.97 -13.05 2.76
N THR A 124 2.32 -11.94 2.44
CA THR A 124 1.18 -11.42 3.21
C THR A 124 -0.02 -12.34 3.11
N LEU A 125 -0.36 -12.79 1.89
CA LEU A 125 -1.46 -13.73 1.61
C LEU A 125 -1.23 -15.09 2.30
N LYS A 126 -0.02 -15.65 2.20
CA LYS A 126 0.32 -16.94 2.84
C LYS A 126 0.21 -16.95 4.36
N ARG A 127 0.25 -15.79 5.02
CA ARG A 127 0.08 -15.67 6.48
C ARG A 127 -1.38 -15.70 6.91
N GLN A 128 -2.33 -15.62 5.98
CA GLN A 128 -3.78 -15.67 6.23
C GLN A 128 -4.37 -17.07 6.00
N LEU A 129 -3.62 -17.99 5.39
CA LEU A 129 -3.95 -19.41 5.22
C LEU A 129 -3.44 -20.23 6.40
#